data_AF-A0A4Q0TXQ2-F1
#
_entry.id   AF-A0A4Q0TXQ2-F1
#
_cell.length_a   1.000
_cell.length_b   1.000
_cell.length_c   1.000
_cell.angle_alpha   90.00
_cell.angle_beta   90.00
_cell.angle_gamma   90.00
#
_symmetry.space_group_name_H-M   'P 1'
#
loop_
_entity.id
_entity.type
_entity.pdbx_description
1 polymer ?
#
loop_
_entity_poly.entity_id
_entity_poly.type
_entity_poly.pdbx_seq_one_letter_code
_entity_poly.pdbx_strand_id
1 'polypeptide(L)'
;MNPRTITVGNSTSGADGNISLFTFPGEVRTIYSGIGIYYLDFTSTQRVGVRVDYTVEPKINDIKKKIDTAYEEAIIIAKQEK
;
A
#
# COMPACT_ATOMS: atom_id res chain seq x y z
N MET A 1 -13.47 -0.15 -7.88
CA MET A 1 -12.13 -0.67 -8.26
C MET A 1 -12.16 -1.01 -9.74
N ASN A 2 -11.05 -0.82 -10.46
CA ASN A 2 -11.00 -1.09 -11.90
C ASN A 2 -10.88 -2.61 -12.11
N PRO A 3 -11.81 -3.26 -12.84
CA PRO A 3 -11.73 -4.70 -13.11
C PRO A 3 -10.54 -5.11 -13.98
N ARG A 4 -9.82 -4.16 -14.58
CA ARG A 4 -8.60 -4.39 -15.38
C ARG A 4 -7.32 -4.10 -14.63
N THR A 5 -7.36 -4.05 -13.30
CA THR A 5 -6.19 -3.78 -12.46
C THR A 5 -6.11 -4.81 -11.37
N ILE A 6 -4.93 -5.40 -11.24
CA ILE A 6 -4.58 -6.36 -10.19
C ILE A 6 -3.42 -5.77 -9.41
N THR A 7 -3.56 -5.76 -8.09
CA THR A 7 -2.53 -5.31 -7.16
C THR A 7 -1.81 -6.52 -6.57
N VAL A 8 -0.47 -6.51 -6.64
CA VAL A 8 0.39 -7.61 -6.21
C VAL A 8 1.48 -7.05 -5.31
N GLY A 9 1.70 -7.65 -4.15
CA GLY A 9 2.70 -7.19 -3.18
C GLY A 9 2.25 -7.41 -1.74
N ASN A 10 2.69 -6.59 -0.80
CA ASN A 10 2.29 -6.67 0.61
C ASN A 10 1.61 -5.38 1.08
N SER A 11 1.26 -5.34 2.38
CA SER A 11 0.52 -4.23 2.98
C SER A 11 1.25 -2.91 2.81
N THR A 12 0.54 -1.88 2.32
CA THR A 12 1.10 -0.52 2.21
C THR A 12 1.07 0.19 3.56
N SER A 13 1.72 1.36 3.65
CA SER A 13 1.83 2.14 4.89
C SER A 13 0.49 2.64 5.44
N GLY A 14 -0.59 2.60 4.67
CA GLY A 14 -1.89 3.15 5.08
C GLY A 14 -1.85 4.66 5.32
N ALA A 15 -0.95 5.36 4.65
CA ALA A 15 -0.87 6.82 4.62
C ALA A 15 -1.39 7.35 3.27
N ASP A 16 -2.09 8.48 3.30
CA ASP A 16 -2.70 9.12 2.13
C ASP A 16 -1.87 10.28 1.55
N GLY A 17 -0.80 10.69 2.25
CA GLY A 17 0.02 11.85 1.88
C GLY A 17 -0.57 13.20 2.28
N ASN A 18 -1.76 13.24 2.91
CA ASN A 18 -2.27 14.44 3.54
C ASN A 18 -1.52 14.70 4.85
N ILE A 19 -1.09 15.94 5.05
CA ILE A 19 -0.60 16.41 6.34
C ILE A 19 -1.40 17.63 6.79
N SER A 20 -1.73 17.65 8.07
CA SER A 20 -2.19 18.80 8.81
C SER A 20 -1.11 19.14 9.84
N LEU A 21 -0.59 20.36 9.76
CA LEU A 21 0.39 20.86 10.71
C LEU A 21 -0.34 21.46 11.92
N PHE A 22 0.13 21.12 13.12
CA PHE A 22 -0.31 21.75 14.35
C PHE A 22 0.90 22.11 15.21
N THR A 23 0.87 23.31 15.80
CA THR A 23 1.94 23.80 16.68
C THR A 23 1.39 23.95 18.08
N PHE A 24 1.92 23.18 19.02
CA PHE A 24 1.62 23.30 20.45
C PHE A 24 2.34 24.52 21.05
N PRO A 25 1.90 25.02 22.22
CA PRO A 25 2.66 26.00 23.00
C PRO A 25 4.12 25.55 23.21
N GLY A 26 5.07 26.50 23.18
CA GLY A 26 6.49 26.18 23.23
C GLY A 26 7.10 25.73 21.90
N GLU A 27 6.46 26.08 20.78
CA GLU A 27 6.94 25.85 19.39
C GLU A 27 7.09 24.37 18.98
N VAL A 28 6.42 23.45 19.67
CA VAL A 28 6.45 22.03 19.31
C VAL A 28 5.56 21.78 18.09
N ARG A 29 6.19 21.46 16.96
CA ARG A 29 5.49 21.18 15.68
C ARG A 29 5.13 19.70 15.56
N THR A 30 3.90 19.41 15.19
CA THR A 30 3.37 18.06 14.97
C THR A 30 2.63 17.99 13.64
N ILE A 31 2.66 16.82 13.01
CA ILE A 31 1.90 16.53 11.78
C ILE A 31 1.00 15.32 12.01
N TYR A 32 -0.18 15.33 11.41
CA TYR A 32 -1.12 14.21 11.40
C TYR A 32 -1.94 14.23 10.10
N SER A 33 -2.55 13.10 9.71
CA SER A 33 -3.53 13.08 8.62
C SER A 33 -4.82 13.76 9.09
N GLY A 34 -5.27 14.81 8.39
CA GLY A 34 -6.49 15.55 8.73
C GLY A 34 -7.71 15.19 7.88
N ILE A 35 -7.52 14.41 6.82
CA ILE A 35 -8.57 13.97 5.89
C ILE A 35 -8.64 12.45 5.92
N GLY A 36 -9.86 11.90 5.79
CA GLY A 36 -10.06 10.47 5.62
C GLY A 36 -10.20 10.10 4.14
N ILE A 37 -9.41 9.11 3.70
CA ILE A 37 -9.56 8.50 2.37
C ILE A 37 -10.29 7.15 2.51
N TYR A 38 -11.29 6.96 1.65
CA TYR A 38 -12.19 5.81 1.69
C TYR A 38 -12.41 5.24 0.29
N TYR A 39 -12.65 3.94 0.23
CA TYR A 39 -13.24 3.28 -0.92
C TYR A 39 -14.73 3.62 -1.07
N LEU A 40 -15.33 3.24 -2.21
CA LEU A 40 -16.74 3.50 -2.50
C LEU A 40 -17.71 2.80 -1.53
N ASP A 41 -17.26 1.74 -0.86
CA ASP A 41 -17.99 1.03 0.18
C ASP A 41 -17.74 1.62 1.59
N PHE A 42 -17.11 2.80 1.67
CA PHE A 42 -16.71 3.49 2.89
C PHE A 42 -15.68 2.75 3.76
N THR A 43 -15.03 1.70 3.24
CA THR A 43 -13.89 1.12 3.94
C THR A 43 -12.70 2.09 3.91
N SER A 44 -12.02 2.25 5.04
CA SER A 44 -10.91 3.21 5.19
C SER A 44 -9.59 2.62 4.73
N THR A 45 -8.75 3.45 4.11
CA THR A 45 -7.35 3.09 3.79
C THR A 45 -6.38 3.43 4.92
N GLN A 46 -6.79 4.28 5.87
CA GLN A 46 -5.89 4.81 6.89
C GLN A 46 -5.47 3.75 7.91
N ARG A 47 -4.16 3.61 8.15
CA ARG A 47 -3.54 2.59 9.03
C ARG A 47 -3.74 1.13 8.62
N VAL A 48 -4.54 0.87 7.58
CA VAL A 48 -4.83 -0.48 7.06
C VAL A 48 -4.11 -0.71 5.73
N GLY A 49 -3.89 0.35 4.94
CA GLY A 49 -3.31 0.24 3.61
C GLY A 49 -4.37 0.19 2.52
N VAL A 50 -3.91 0.09 1.27
CA VAL A 50 -4.78 -0.20 0.14
C VAL A 50 -5.03 -1.71 0.05
N ARG A 51 -6.18 -2.09 -0.54
CA ARG A 51 -6.46 -3.48 -0.87
C ARG A 51 -5.39 -4.03 -1.82
N VAL A 52 -4.87 -5.20 -1.47
CA VAL A 52 -3.94 -5.99 -2.28
C VAL A 52 -4.66 -7.25 -2.72
N ASP A 53 -4.75 -7.51 -4.02
CA ASP A 53 -5.47 -8.66 -4.57
C ASP A 53 -4.66 -9.96 -4.37
N TYR A 54 -3.33 -9.91 -4.54
CA TYR A 54 -2.42 -11.03 -4.31
C TYR A 54 -1.30 -10.63 -3.35
N THR A 55 -1.32 -11.20 -2.15
CA THR A 55 -0.28 -10.95 -1.14
C THR A 55 0.99 -11.74 -1.47
N VAL A 56 2.11 -11.03 -1.60
CA VAL A 56 3.44 -11.60 -1.87
C VAL A 56 4.45 -11.00 -0.90
N GLU A 57 5.05 -11.87 -0.09
CA GLU A 57 6.11 -11.47 0.85
C GLU A 57 7.50 -11.74 0.26
N PRO A 58 8.47 -10.82 0.44
CA PRO A 58 9.85 -11.05 0.04
C PRO A 58 10.44 -12.30 0.70
N LYS A 59 11.01 -13.21 -0.09
CA LYS A 59 11.65 -14.42 0.43
C LYS A 59 13.14 -14.18 0.65
N ILE A 60 13.68 -14.58 1.79
CA ILE A 60 15.12 -14.43 2.12
C ILE A 60 16.01 -15.01 1.01
N ASN A 61 15.65 -16.16 0.45
CA ASN A 61 16.41 -16.78 -0.63
C ASN A 61 16.36 -15.98 -1.94
N ASP A 62 15.24 -15.33 -2.24
CA ASP A 62 15.07 -14.53 -3.45
C ASP A 62 15.90 -13.25 -3.34
N ILE A 63 15.88 -12.60 -2.16
CA ILE A 63 16.74 -11.44 -1.85
C ILE A 63 18.22 -11.80 -2.06
N LYS A 64 18.67 -12.95 -1.54
CA LYS A 64 20.06 -13.42 -1.73
C LYS A 64 20.41 -13.64 -3.21
N LYS A 65 19.44 -14.04 -4.01
CA LYS A 65 19.59 -14.30 -5.45
C LYS A 65 19.33 -13.06 -6.32
N LYS A 66 19.02 -11.91 -5.72
CA LYS A 66 18.60 -10.67 -6.42
C LYS A 66 17.37 -10.89 -7.31
N ILE A 67 16.45 -11.73 -6.86
CA ILE A 67 15.16 -11.97 -7.50
C ILE A 67 14.12 -11.09 -6.80
N ASP A 68 13.32 -10.37 -7.58
CA ASP A 68 12.16 -9.64 -7.08
C ASP A 68 10.94 -10.56 -7.07
N THR A 69 10.60 -11.07 -5.89
CA THR A 69 9.47 -11.99 -5.71
C THR A 69 8.14 -11.38 -6.17
N ALA A 70 7.90 -10.09 -5.88
CA ALA A 70 6.63 -9.45 -6.24
C ALA A 70 6.50 -9.27 -7.76
N TYR A 71 7.60 -8.92 -8.43
CA TYR A 71 7.65 -8.79 -9.88
C TYR A 71 7.42 -10.12 -10.61
N GLU A 72 8.10 -11.19 -10.19
CA GLU A 72 7.95 -12.52 -10.81
C GLU A 72 6.52 -13.05 -10.67
N GLU A 73 5.92 -12.94 -9.48
CA GLU A 73 4.53 -13.35 -9.25
C GLU A 73 3.55 -12.52 -10.08
N ALA A 74 3.78 -11.20 -10.19
CA ALA A 74 2.95 -10.33 -11.04
C ALA A 74 2.99 -10.73 -12.52
N ILE A 75 4.15 -11.14 -13.04
CA ILE A 75 4.27 -11.67 -14.42
C ILE A 75 3.46 -12.95 -14.61
N ILE A 76 3.52 -13.87 -13.63
CA ILE A 76 2.79 -15.14 -13.69
C ILE A 76 1.29 -14.86 -13.76
N ILE A 77 0.77 -14.02 -12.87
CA ILE A 77 -0.65 -13.64 -12.82
C ILE A 77 -1.07 -12.98 -14.14
N ALA A 78 -0.29 -12.01 -14.62
CA ALA A 78 -0.59 -11.28 -15.86
C ALA A 78 -0.61 -12.18 -17.12
N LYS A 79 0.09 -13.32 -17.11
CA LYS A 79 0.07 -14.30 -18.21
C LYS A 79 -1.08 -15.31 -18.13
N GLN A 80 -1.60 -15.56 -16.93
CA GLN A 80 -2.71 -16.51 -16.69
C GLN A 80 -4.07 -15.91 -16.99
N GLU A 81 -4.24 -14.61 -16.75
CA GLU A 81 -5.45 -13.88 -17.15
C GLU A 81 -5.40 -13.55 -18.65
N LYS A 82 -5.92 -14.47 -19.46
CA LYS A 82 -6.13 -14.33 -20.90
C LYS A 82 -7.61 -14.21 -21.23
#